data_AF-J0NIS8-F1
#
_entry.id   AF-J0NIS8-F1
#
_cell.length_a   1.000
_cell.length_b   1.000
_cell.length_c   1.000
_cell.angle_alpha   90.00
_cell.angle_beta   90.00
_cell.angle_gamma   90.00
#
_symmetry.space_group_name_H-M   'P 1'
#
loop_
_entity.id
_entity.type
_entity.pdbx_description
1 polymer ?
#
loop_
_entity_poly.entity_id
_entity_poly.type
_entity_poly.pdbx_seq_one_letter_code
_entity_poly.pdbx_strand_id
1 'polypeptide(L)'
;GPAPQAAPDPDPQAGQGAPDTQTQTGPQARRKPSVGRLIADITSQFSSIVRGEIQLAKVQTATMLARIRTGLVLMAAAAVFALFLLGWVLHTIEAALATVLPVWAASLIVVGLLTVVVAVLALLGFRALRKAQESKPDPKAGITEAVHIVKNGLTK
;
A
#
# COMPACT_ATOMS: atom_id res chain seq x y z
N GLY A 1 -14.76 -16.62 -52.31
CA GLY A 1 -15.81 -17.58 -52.65
C GLY A 1 -16.23 -18.32 -51.40
N PRO A 2 -17.52 -18.37 -51.07
CA PRO A 2 -18.04 -19.16 -49.97
C PRO A 2 -18.36 -20.59 -50.45
N ALA A 3 -18.02 -21.59 -49.63
CA ALA A 3 -18.60 -22.92 -49.72
C ALA A 3 -18.93 -23.41 -48.29
N PRO A 4 -20.21 -23.68 -47.99
CA PRO A 4 -20.69 -24.14 -46.68
C PRO A 4 -20.61 -25.67 -46.58
N GLN A 5 -20.19 -26.19 -45.43
CA GLN A 5 -20.33 -27.61 -45.11
C GLN A 5 -21.47 -27.81 -44.12
N ALA A 6 -22.31 -28.78 -44.48
CA ALA A 6 -23.63 -29.06 -43.96
C ALA A 6 -23.59 -29.93 -42.69
N ALA A 7 -24.46 -29.60 -41.75
CA ALA A 7 -25.26 -30.59 -41.02
C ALA A 7 -26.54 -30.84 -41.88
N PRO A 8 -27.25 -31.99 -41.82
CA PRO A 8 -27.56 -32.76 -40.61
C PRO A 8 -27.59 -34.31 -40.79
N ASP A 9 -27.57 -35.08 -39.69
CA ASP A 9 -28.74 -35.90 -39.32
C ASP A 9 -28.58 -36.61 -37.97
N PRO A 10 -29.71 -36.91 -37.29
CA PRO A 10 -29.77 -37.45 -35.94
C PRO A 10 -29.83 -38.99 -35.92
N ASP A 11 -29.10 -39.63 -35.01
CA ASP A 11 -29.28 -41.05 -34.73
C ASP A 11 -30.53 -41.29 -33.86
N PRO A 12 -31.46 -42.16 -34.29
CA PRO A 12 -32.58 -42.61 -33.47
C PRO A 12 -32.23 -43.94 -32.78
N GLN A 13 -31.65 -43.87 -31.59
CA GLN A 13 -31.60 -45.03 -30.69
C GLN A 13 -32.71 -44.96 -29.66
N ALA A 14 -33.87 -45.47 -30.06
CA ALA A 14 -34.84 -46.06 -29.17
C ALA A 14 -34.26 -47.38 -28.64
N GLY A 15 -33.88 -47.39 -27.37
CA GLY A 15 -33.51 -48.58 -26.61
C GLY A 15 -34.15 -48.50 -25.24
N GLN A 16 -35.33 -49.10 -25.12
CA GLN A 16 -36.08 -49.26 -23.88
C GLN A 16 -35.27 -50.08 -22.86
N GLY A 17 -35.30 -49.64 -21.60
CA GLY A 17 -34.65 -50.30 -20.47
C GLY A 17 -35.01 -49.66 -19.14
N ALA A 18 -36.29 -49.66 -18.79
CA ALA A 18 -36.72 -49.79 -17.40
C ALA A 18 -37.00 -51.28 -17.17
N PRO A 19 -36.72 -51.89 -16.00
CA PRO A 19 -36.97 -51.30 -14.69
C PRO A 19 -35.76 -51.40 -13.74
N ASP A 20 -35.69 -50.48 -12.78
CA ASP A 20 -35.48 -50.84 -11.37
C ASP A 20 -35.54 -49.58 -10.53
N THR A 21 -36.73 -49.36 -9.99
CA THR A 21 -36.98 -48.54 -8.83
C THR A 21 -36.19 -49.13 -7.65
N GLN A 22 -34.90 -48.84 -7.55
CA GLN A 22 -34.18 -48.97 -6.29
C GLN A 22 -34.55 -47.80 -5.40
N THR A 23 -35.73 -47.94 -4.78
CA THR A 23 -36.07 -47.30 -3.52
C THR A 23 -35.12 -47.84 -2.45
N GLN A 24 -33.87 -47.37 -2.41
CA GLN A 24 -33.06 -47.49 -1.20
C GLN A 24 -33.44 -46.36 -0.24
N THR A 25 -34.66 -46.42 0.30
CA THR A 25 -35.03 -45.79 1.57
C THR A 25 -34.43 -46.63 2.70
N GLY A 26 -33.11 -46.59 2.82
CA GLY A 26 -32.50 -46.82 4.14
C GLY A 26 -32.83 -45.62 5.02
N PRO A 27 -33.18 -45.79 6.30
CA PRO A 27 -33.26 -44.68 7.24
C PRO A 27 -31.83 -44.16 7.53
N GLN A 28 -31.17 -43.56 6.54
CA GLN A 28 -30.10 -42.61 6.80
C GLN A 28 -30.81 -41.40 7.38
N ALA A 29 -30.87 -41.43 8.71
CA ALA A 29 -31.44 -40.42 9.57
C ALA A 29 -31.44 -39.06 8.90
N ARG A 30 -32.60 -38.41 8.91
CA ARG A 30 -32.70 -36.96 8.95
C ARG A 30 -31.85 -36.49 10.14
N ARG A 31 -30.52 -36.48 9.99
CA ARG A 31 -29.61 -35.76 10.84
C ARG A 31 -29.99 -34.33 10.56
N LYS A 32 -30.87 -33.79 11.42
CA LYS A 32 -30.95 -32.35 11.67
C LYS A 32 -29.53 -31.82 11.54
N PRO A 33 -29.27 -30.74 10.79
CA PRO A 33 -27.95 -30.13 10.78
C PRO A 33 -27.50 -30.05 12.24
N SER A 34 -26.49 -30.86 12.59
CA SER A 34 -26.06 -30.91 13.97
C SER A 34 -25.63 -29.49 14.31
N VAL A 35 -25.95 -29.00 15.50
CA VAL A 35 -25.58 -27.64 15.94
C VAL A 35 -24.10 -27.34 15.64
N GLY A 36 -23.22 -28.35 15.71
CA GLY A 36 -21.81 -28.23 15.33
C GLY A 36 -21.52 -27.89 13.85
N ARG A 37 -22.40 -28.22 12.90
CA ARG A 37 -22.24 -27.93 11.46
C ARG A 37 -22.67 -26.50 11.13
N LEU A 38 -23.74 -25.99 11.77
CA LEU A 38 -24.10 -24.57 11.69
C LEU A 38 -23.02 -23.67 12.30
N ILE A 39 -22.49 -24.05 13.47
CA ILE A 39 -21.40 -23.28 14.11
C ILE A 39 -20.15 -23.29 13.22
N ALA A 40 -19.83 -24.42 12.58
CA ALA A 40 -18.73 -24.50 11.62
C ALA A 40 -18.95 -23.59 10.39
N ASP A 41 -20.16 -23.54 9.83
CA ASP A 41 -20.48 -22.71 8.67
C ASP A 41 -20.40 -21.21 9.01
N ILE A 42 -20.95 -20.78 10.15
CA ILE A 42 -20.88 -19.40 10.65
C ILE A 42 -19.42 -18.98 10.90
N THR A 43 -18.61 -19.87 11.49
CA THR A 43 -17.18 -19.62 11.73
C THR A 43 -16.42 -19.47 10.40
N SER A 44 -16.78 -20.27 9.39
CA SER A 44 -16.16 -20.18 8.06
C SER A 44 -16.53 -18.89 7.33
N GLN A 45 -17.78 -18.41 7.46
CA GLN A 45 -18.24 -17.16 6.86
C GLN A 45 -17.59 -15.95 7.54
N PHE A 46 -17.50 -15.94 8.86
CA PHE A 46 -16.78 -14.89 9.57
C PHE A 46 -15.30 -14.85 9.15
N SER A 47 -14.67 -16.02 9.02
CA SER A 47 -13.29 -16.14 8.53
C SER A 47 -13.12 -15.62 7.10
N SER A 48 -14.12 -15.82 6.22
CA SER A 48 -14.06 -15.35 4.83
C SER A 48 -14.20 -13.83 4.72
N ILE A 49 -15.06 -13.20 5.55
CA ILE A 49 -15.21 -11.74 5.62
C ILE A 49 -13.91 -11.09 6.13
N VAL A 50 -13.36 -11.57 7.25
CA VAL A 50 -12.09 -11.05 7.80
C VAL A 50 -10.96 -11.21 6.80
N ARG A 51 -10.88 -12.37 6.11
CA ARG A 51 -9.89 -12.58 5.04
C ARG A 51 -10.09 -11.61 3.87
N GLY A 52 -11.33 -11.32 3.51
CA GLY A 52 -11.70 -10.36 2.48
C GLY A 52 -11.27 -8.94 2.82
N GLU A 53 -11.51 -8.47 4.04
CA GLU A 53 -11.06 -7.16 4.51
C GLU A 53 -9.54 -7.06 4.54
N ILE A 54 -8.83 -8.10 4.98
CA ILE A 54 -7.36 -8.14 4.96
C ILE A 54 -6.82 -8.09 3.53
N GLN A 55 -7.44 -8.83 2.60
CA GLN A 55 -7.06 -8.81 1.18
C GLN A 55 -7.26 -7.41 0.59
N LEU A 56 -8.40 -6.78 0.89
CA LEU A 56 -8.72 -5.43 0.42
C LEU A 56 -7.75 -4.39 1.02
N ALA A 57 -7.52 -4.42 2.33
CA ALA A 57 -6.57 -3.56 3.01
C ALA A 57 -5.16 -3.71 2.40
N LYS A 58 -4.73 -4.95 2.12
CA LYS A 58 -3.45 -5.23 1.47
C LYS A 58 -3.36 -4.59 0.07
N VAL A 59 -4.41 -4.72 -0.75
CA VAL A 59 -4.46 -4.10 -2.09
C VAL A 59 -4.46 -2.58 -1.98
N GLN A 60 -5.21 -2.00 -1.05
CA GLN A 60 -5.25 -0.57 -0.82
C GLN A 60 -3.88 -0.03 -0.36
N THR A 61 -3.24 -0.69 0.60
CA THR A 61 -1.88 -0.34 1.03
C THR A 61 -0.88 -0.46 -0.12
N ALA A 62 -0.93 -1.54 -0.91
CA ALA A 62 -0.06 -1.72 -2.08
C ALA A 62 -0.29 -0.61 -3.13
N THR A 63 -1.54 -0.21 -3.34
CA THR A 63 -1.91 0.87 -4.28
C THR A 63 -1.45 2.23 -3.79
N MET A 64 -1.62 2.53 -2.50
CA MET A 64 -1.08 3.75 -1.88
C MET A 64 0.43 3.80 -1.98
N LEU A 65 1.11 2.70 -1.64
CA LEU A 65 2.55 2.58 -1.74
C LEU A 65 3.03 2.74 -3.19
N ALA A 66 2.31 2.16 -4.16
CA ALA A 66 2.62 2.27 -5.57
C ALA A 66 2.46 3.70 -6.13
N ARG A 67 1.62 4.53 -5.51
CA ARG A 67 1.51 5.96 -5.86
C ARG A 67 2.60 6.78 -5.19
N ILE A 68 2.84 6.54 -3.89
CA ILE A 68 3.88 7.23 -3.11
C ILE A 68 5.26 6.93 -3.69
N ARG A 69 5.55 5.68 -4.11
CA ARG A 69 6.86 5.32 -4.69
C ARG A 69 7.17 6.14 -5.94
N THR A 70 6.20 6.33 -6.82
CA THR A 70 6.41 7.07 -8.07
C THR A 70 6.68 8.54 -7.77
N GLY A 71 5.90 9.11 -6.84
CA GLY A 71 6.15 10.46 -6.33
C GLY A 71 7.54 10.60 -5.70
N LEU A 72 7.97 9.63 -4.90
CA LEU A 72 9.28 9.63 -4.25
C LEU A 72 10.43 9.55 -5.25
N VAL A 73 10.32 8.70 -6.28
CA VAL A 73 11.32 8.61 -7.35
C VAL A 73 11.43 9.92 -8.13
N LEU A 74 10.28 10.51 -8.51
CA LEU A 74 10.28 11.79 -9.22
C LEU A 74 10.84 12.92 -8.36
N MET A 75 10.50 12.96 -7.07
CA MET A 75 11.06 13.95 -6.14
C MET A 75 12.56 13.77 -5.93
N ALA A 76 13.04 12.52 -5.85
CA ALA A 76 14.48 12.25 -5.77
C ALA A 76 15.21 12.70 -7.03
N ALA A 77 14.66 12.41 -8.22
CA ALA A 77 15.22 12.89 -9.48
C ALA A 77 15.23 14.42 -9.55
N ALA A 78 14.12 15.07 -9.19
CA ALA A 78 14.01 16.52 -9.14
C ALA A 78 15.03 17.13 -8.17
N ALA A 79 15.26 16.53 -7.00
CA ALA A 79 16.26 16.98 -6.04
C ALA A 79 17.68 16.91 -6.62
N VAL A 80 18.02 15.85 -7.36
CA VAL A 80 19.32 15.72 -8.04
C VAL A 80 19.49 16.80 -9.11
N PHE A 81 18.48 17.00 -9.97
CA PHE A 81 18.53 18.06 -10.99
C PHE A 81 18.59 19.46 -10.37
N ALA A 82 17.87 19.71 -9.28
CA ALA A 82 17.93 20.96 -8.54
C ALA A 82 19.34 21.21 -7.98
N LEU A 83 20.04 20.17 -7.51
CA LEU A 83 21.42 20.29 -7.03
C LEU A 83 22.38 20.62 -8.17
N PHE A 84 22.24 19.98 -9.33
CA PHE A 84 23.02 20.32 -10.53
C PHE A 84 22.77 21.76 -10.98
N LEU A 85 21.51 22.19 -11.04
CA LEU A 85 21.12 23.54 -11.40
C LEU A 85 21.71 24.56 -10.42
N LEU A 86 21.64 24.28 -9.11
CA LEU A 86 22.23 25.13 -8.08
C LEU A 86 23.74 25.29 -8.29
N GLY A 87 24.47 24.21 -8.60
CA GLY A 87 25.89 24.26 -8.93
C GLY A 87 26.19 25.15 -10.14
N TRP A 88 25.42 25.01 -11.21
CA TRP A 88 25.55 25.86 -12.40
C TRP A 88 25.23 27.33 -12.15
N VAL A 89 24.22 27.63 -11.33
CA VAL A 89 23.89 29.00 -10.92
C VAL A 89 25.05 29.61 -10.12
N LEU A 90 25.59 28.88 -9.14
CA LEU A 90 26.73 29.35 -8.35
C LEU A 90 27.97 29.58 -9.22
N HIS A 91 28.25 28.68 -10.15
CA HIS A 91 29.34 28.85 -11.11
C HIS A 91 29.12 30.04 -12.05
N THR A 92 27.88 30.29 -12.48
CA THR A 92 27.54 31.46 -13.30
C THR A 92 27.77 32.76 -12.50
N ILE A 93 27.39 32.78 -11.22
CA ILE A 93 27.65 33.91 -10.31
C ILE A 93 29.17 34.11 -10.14
N GLU A 94 29.91 33.05 -9.88
CA GLU A 94 31.37 33.08 -9.78
C GLU A 94 32.01 33.64 -11.06
N ALA A 95 31.61 33.14 -12.23
CA ALA A 95 32.11 33.60 -13.52
C ALA A 95 31.78 35.07 -13.78
N ALA A 96 30.58 35.52 -13.39
CA ALA A 96 30.20 36.94 -13.47
C ALA A 96 31.06 37.81 -12.53
N LEU A 97 31.30 37.38 -11.28
CA LEU A 97 32.17 38.09 -10.34
C LEU A 97 33.63 38.09 -10.80
N ALA A 98 34.09 37.02 -11.44
CA ALA A 98 35.44 36.90 -11.97
C ALA A 98 35.74 37.90 -13.11
N THR A 99 34.72 38.57 -13.67
CA THR A 99 34.92 39.67 -14.65
C THR A 99 35.45 40.95 -14.00
N VAL A 100 35.21 41.14 -12.69
CA VAL A 100 35.56 42.35 -11.95
C VAL A 100 36.55 42.10 -10.81
N LEU A 101 36.71 40.86 -10.37
CA LEU A 101 37.59 40.43 -9.27
C LEU A 101 38.44 39.23 -9.71
N PRO A 102 39.59 38.95 -9.07
CA PRO A 102 40.33 37.72 -9.32
C PRO A 102 39.51 36.50 -8.88
N VAL A 103 39.66 35.39 -9.63
CA VAL A 103 38.86 34.16 -9.49
C VAL A 103 38.82 33.68 -8.03
N TRP A 104 39.96 33.66 -7.33
CA TRP A 104 40.03 33.20 -5.95
C TRP A 104 39.12 34.00 -4.99
N ALA A 105 38.97 35.30 -5.19
CA ALA A 105 38.11 36.15 -4.36
C ALA A 105 36.63 35.93 -4.70
N ALA A 106 36.32 35.76 -6.00
CA ALA A 106 34.97 35.41 -6.45
C ALA A 106 34.52 34.06 -5.87
N SER A 107 35.37 33.03 -5.92
CA SER A 107 35.07 31.71 -5.35
C SER A 107 34.82 31.79 -3.83
N LEU A 108 35.63 32.55 -3.07
CA LEU A 108 35.43 32.72 -1.63
C LEU A 108 34.11 33.39 -1.28
N ILE A 109 33.67 34.38 -2.05
CA ILE A 109 32.36 35.04 -1.84
C ILE A 109 31.22 34.04 -2.06
N VAL A 110 31.28 33.28 -3.14
CA VAL A 110 30.26 32.26 -3.47
C VAL A 110 30.22 31.15 -2.41
N VAL A 111 31.38 30.67 -1.96
CA VAL A 111 31.48 29.68 -0.87
C VAL A 111 30.93 30.23 0.44
N GLY A 112 31.23 31.50 0.77
CA GLY A 112 30.70 32.17 1.96
C GLY A 112 29.18 32.26 1.93
N LEU A 113 28.61 32.70 0.80
CA LEU A 113 27.17 32.76 0.59
C LEU A 113 26.51 31.38 0.74
N LEU A 114 27.10 30.35 0.11
CA LEU A 114 26.59 28.98 0.20
C LEU A 114 26.63 28.44 1.64
N THR A 115 27.69 28.77 2.38
CA THR A 115 27.83 28.36 3.80
C THR A 115 26.71 28.93 4.66
N VAL A 116 26.33 30.20 4.45
CA VAL A 116 25.20 30.83 5.16
C VAL A 116 23.89 30.10 4.83
N VAL A 117 23.64 29.82 3.55
CA VAL A 117 22.44 29.07 3.13
C VAL A 117 22.40 27.68 3.78
N VAL A 118 23.51 26.94 3.74
CA VAL A 118 23.61 25.60 4.38
C VAL A 118 23.36 25.68 5.88
N ALA A 119 23.93 26.67 6.58
CA ALA A 119 23.73 26.83 8.01
C ALA A 119 22.24 27.09 8.36
N VAL A 120 21.56 27.93 7.58
CA VAL A 120 20.13 28.20 7.77
C VAL A 120 19.29 26.95 7.49
N LEU A 121 19.54 26.24 6.39
CA LEU A 121 18.82 25.01 6.04
C LEU A 121 19.05 23.91 7.09
N ALA A 122 20.28 23.73 7.56
CA ALA A 122 20.61 22.78 8.61
C ALA A 122 19.88 23.10 9.92
N LEU A 123 19.83 24.39 10.30
CA LEU A 123 19.11 24.82 11.49
C LEU A 123 17.60 24.60 11.36
N LEU A 124 17.00 24.94 10.22
CA LEU A 124 15.57 24.71 9.97
C LEU A 124 15.24 23.21 9.95
N GLY A 125 16.06 22.40 9.29
CA GLY A 125 15.93 20.94 9.27
C GLY A 125 16.02 20.36 10.68
N PHE A 126 17.03 20.76 11.46
CA PHE A 126 17.18 20.33 12.85
C PHE A 126 15.96 20.70 13.70
N ARG A 127 15.42 21.92 13.56
CA ARG A 127 14.20 22.36 14.26
C ARG A 127 12.98 21.55 13.86
N ALA A 128 12.82 21.26 12.56
CA ALA A 128 11.71 20.44 12.06
C ALA A 128 11.78 19.00 12.59
N LEU A 129 12.97 18.39 12.58
CA LEU A 129 13.20 17.05 13.12
C LEU A 129 12.91 17.01 14.62
N ARG A 130 13.38 17.99 15.38
CA ARG A 130 13.16 18.08 16.82
C ARG A 130 11.66 18.20 17.15
N LYS A 131 10.93 19.05 16.43
CA LYS A 131 9.47 19.18 16.58
C LYS A 131 8.73 17.87 16.26
N ALA A 132 9.18 17.15 15.24
CA ALA A 132 8.63 15.83 14.89
C ALA A 132 8.91 14.76 15.96
N GLN A 133 10.03 14.84 16.67
CA GLN A 133 10.35 13.95 17.79
C GLN A 133 9.55 14.27 19.06
N GLU A 134 9.35 15.55 19.36
CA GLU A 134 8.52 16.02 20.49
C GLU A 134 7.04 15.63 20.31
N SER A 135 6.59 15.45 19.07
CA SER A 135 5.21 15.07 18.73
C SER A 135 4.97 13.54 18.67
N LYS A 136 5.95 12.69 19.00
CA LYS A 136 5.74 11.24 19.03
C LYS A 136 4.83 10.87 20.20
N PRO A 137 3.58 10.40 19.98
CA PRO A 137 2.79 9.81 21.06
C PRO A 137 3.57 8.60 21.56
N ASP A 138 3.80 8.49 22.87
CA ASP A 138 4.42 7.30 23.44
C ASP A 138 3.53 6.09 23.09
N PRO A 139 4.01 5.14 22.25
CA PRO A 139 3.22 3.97 21.87
C PRO A 139 2.77 3.18 23.11
N LYS A 140 3.54 3.25 24.19
CA LYS A 140 3.21 2.60 25.47
C LYS A 140 2.08 3.31 26.18
N ALA A 141 1.97 4.63 26.09
CA ALA A 141 0.86 5.39 26.67
C ALA A 141 -0.47 5.01 26.00
N GLY A 142 -0.50 4.96 24.66
CA GLY A 142 -1.71 4.57 23.91
C GLY A 142 -2.15 3.12 24.15
N ILE A 143 -1.19 2.20 24.28
CA ILE A 143 -1.48 0.78 24.60
C ILE A 143 -1.92 0.63 26.06
N THR A 144 -1.30 1.35 27.00
CA THR A 144 -1.68 1.29 28.43
C THR A 144 -3.08 1.87 28.65
N GLU A 145 -3.42 2.95 27.97
CA GLU A 145 -4.75 3.56 28.00
C GLU A 145 -5.81 2.63 27.40
N ALA A 146 -5.54 2.02 26.23
CA ALA A 146 -6.43 1.02 25.63
C ALA A 146 -6.67 -0.18 26.55
N VAL A 147 -5.62 -0.69 27.22
CA VAL A 147 -5.74 -1.79 28.20
C VAL A 147 -6.56 -1.36 29.42
N HIS A 148 -6.40 -0.12 29.89
CA HIS A 148 -7.13 0.39 31.05
C HIS A 148 -8.63 0.58 30.76
N ILE A 149 -8.98 0.99 29.54
CA ILE A 149 -10.37 1.14 29.09
C ILE A 149 -11.08 -0.23 29.04
N VAL A 150 -10.42 -1.25 28.48
CA VAL A 150 -10.98 -2.61 28.42
C VAL A 150 -11.18 -3.19 29.82
N LYS A 151 -10.22 -2.99 30.74
CA LYS A 151 -10.31 -3.49 32.11
C LYS A 151 -11.46 -2.87 32.89
N ASN A 152 -11.65 -1.55 32.77
CA ASN A 152 -12.75 -0.84 33.44
C ASN A 152 -14.13 -1.19 32.86
N GLY A 153 -14.20 -1.48 31.56
CA GLY A 153 -15.44 -1.91 30.89
C GLY A 153 -15.92 -3.31 31.28
N LEU A 154 -15.00 -4.18 31.73
CA LEU A 154 -15.32 -5.55 32.18
C LEU A 154 -15.74 -5.63 33.66
N THR A 155 -15.50 -4.57 34.44
CA THR A 155 -15.79 -4.50 35.88
C THR A 155 -17.05 -3.69 36.22
N LYS A 156 -17.80 -3.23 35.21
CA LYS A 156 -19.14 -2.63 35.35
C LYS A 156 -20.19 -3.61 34.86
#